data_AF-A0A3M0YEI8-F1
#
_entry.id   AF-A0A3M0YEI8-F1
#
_cell.length_a   1.000
_cell.length_b   1.000
_cell.length_c   1.000
_cell.angle_alpha   90.00
_cell.angle_beta   90.00
_cell.angle_gamma   90.00
#
_symmetry.space_group_name_H-M   'P 1'
#
loop_
_entity.id
_entity.type
_entity.pdbx_description
1 polymer ?
#
loop_
_entity_poly.entity_id
_entity_poly.type
_entity_poly.pdbx_seq_one_letter_code
_entity_poly.pdbx_strand_id
1 'polypeptide(L)' 'AILHGTRDRLISFAQSEMLVRASGGRARLIPIAGAHHNNLPAFAAYHEHLHELLAEAASPQA' A
#
# COMPACT_ATOMS: atom_id res chain seq x y z
N ALA A 1 -6.82 -0.22 1.17
CA ALA A 1 -5.64 -0.06 0.28
C ALA A 1 -4.54 -1.02 0.70
N ILE A 2 -3.59 -1.32 -0.17
CA ILE A 2 -2.41 -2.16 0.11
C ILE A 2 -1.18 -1.27 -0.10
N LEU A 3 -0.41 -0.99 0.95
CA LEU A 3 0.89 -0.33 0.81
C LEU A 3 1.96 -1.42 0.68
N HIS A 4 2.75 -1.40 -0.38
CA HIS A 4 3.72 -2.48 -0.65
C HIS A 4 5.07 -1.94 -1.13
N GLY A 5 6.16 -2.46 -0.58
CA GLY A 5 7.50 -2.06 -0.96
C GLY A 5 7.93 -2.64 -2.31
N THR A 6 8.39 -1.81 -3.25
CA THR A 6 8.71 -2.27 -4.61
C THR A 6 9.92 -3.22 -4.71
N ARG A 7 10.65 -3.43 -3.60
CA ARG A 7 11.80 -4.34 -3.49
C ARG A 7 11.60 -5.46 -2.46
N ASP A 8 10.36 -5.72 -2.04
CA ASP A 8 10.07 -6.87 -1.19
C ASP A 8 10.46 -8.19 -1.90
N ARG A 9 11.35 -8.96 -1.26
CA ARG A 9 11.84 -10.25 -1.76
C ARG A 9 11.16 -11.45 -1.12
N LEU A 10 10.42 -11.26 -0.03
CA LEU A 10 9.67 -12.31 0.64
C LEU A 10 8.28 -12.44 0.01
N ILE A 11 7.61 -11.31 -0.19
CA ILE A 11 6.35 -11.21 -0.93
C ILE A 11 6.56 -10.19 -2.04
N SER A 12 6.77 -10.66 -3.26
CA SER A 12 7.08 -9.77 -4.38
C SER A 12 5.96 -8.75 -4.62
N PHE A 13 6.32 -7.54 -5.06
CA PHE A 13 5.36 -6.51 -5.44
C PHE A 13 4.33 -7.01 -6.48
N ALA A 14 4.75 -7.88 -7.39
CA ALA A 14 3.89 -8.50 -8.39
C ALA A 14 2.74 -9.33 -7.80
N GLN A 15 2.92 -9.94 -6.62
CA GLN A 15 1.83 -10.66 -5.94
C GLN A 15 0.75 -9.69 -5.45
N SER A 16 1.12 -8.48 -5.02
CA SER A 16 0.14 -7.44 -4.67
C SER A 16 -0.60 -6.92 -5.90
N GLU A 17 0.08 -6.81 -7.05
CA GLU A 17 -0.59 -6.50 -8.33
C GLU A 17 -1.61 -7.60 -8.72
N MET A 18 -1.23 -8.88 -8.55
CA MET A 18 -2.14 -10.01 -8.76
C MET A 18 -3.35 -9.93 -7.83
N LEU A 19 -3.15 -9.64 -6.56
CA LEU A 19 -4.21 -9.51 -5.57
C LEU A 19 -5.17 -8.36 -5.92
N VAL A 20 -4.66 -7.21 -6.36
CA VAL A 20 -5.52 -6.11 -6.82
C VAL A 20 -6.36 -6.52 -8.02
N ARG A 21 -5.78 -7.18 -9.02
CA ARG A 21 -6.54 -7.72 -10.17
C ARG A 21 -7.62 -8.71 -9.72
N ALA A 22 -7.26 -9.65 -8.83
CA ALA A 22 -8.20 -10.64 -8.28
C ALA A 22 -9.29 -10.02 -7.39
N SER A 23 -9.04 -8.83 -6.82
CA SER A 23 -10.02 -8.15 -5.96
C SER A 23 -11.24 -7.62 -6.71
N GLY A 24 -11.16 -7.46 -8.04
CA GLY A 24 -12.25 -6.88 -8.83
C GLY A 24 -12.52 -5.41 -8.50
N GLY A 25 -11.47 -4.63 -8.21
CA GLY A 25 -11.57 -3.20 -7.88
C GLY A 25 -11.82 -2.88 -6.40
N ARG A 26 -11.92 -3.89 -5.54
CA ARG A 26 -12.08 -3.70 -4.08
C ARG A 26 -10.80 -3.25 -3.38
N ALA A 27 -9.64 -3.44 -4.00
CA ALA A 27 -8.35 -3.04 -3.47
C ALA A 27 -7.63 -2.07 -4.40
N ARG A 28 -6.99 -1.05 -3.81
CA ARG A 28 -6.02 -0.13 -4.45
C ARG A 28 -4.62 -0.47 -3.94
N LEU A 29 -3.65 -0.62 -4.85
CA LEU A 29 -2.23 -0.82 -4.52
C LEU A 29 -1.51 0.53 -4.52
N ILE A 30 -0.72 0.77 -3.48
CA ILE A 30 0.08 1.98 -3.28
C ILE A 30 1.55 1.53 -3.16
N PRO A 31 2.40 1.82 -4.16
CA PRO A 31 3.80 1.43 -4.13
C PRO A 31 4.62 2.34 -3.20
N ILE A 32 5.45 1.74 -2.33
CA ILE A 32 6.49 2.44 -1.59
C ILE A 32 7.83 2.15 -2.27
N ALA A 33 8.29 3.10 -3.09
CA ALA A 33 9.46 2.94 -3.94
C ALA A 33 10.72 2.64 -3.12
N GLY A 34 11.39 1.52 -3.43
CA GLY A 34 12.65 1.13 -2.77
C GLY A 34 12.49 0.41 -1.44
N ALA A 35 11.28 0.32 -0.89
CA ALA A 35 11.04 -0.41 0.36
C ALA A 35 11.05 -1.94 0.15
N HIS A 36 11.44 -2.64 1.21
CA HIS A 36 11.48 -4.10 1.36
C HIS A 36 10.38 -4.54 2.35
N HIS A 37 10.38 -5.82 2.73
CA HIS A 37 9.32 -6.43 3.53
C HIS A 37 9.03 -5.73 4.87
N ASN A 38 10.06 -5.39 5.63
CA ASN A 38 9.94 -4.97 7.04
C ASN A 38 10.37 -3.51 7.30
N ASN A 39 10.44 -2.66 6.28
CA ASN A 39 10.98 -1.31 6.43
C ASN A 39 10.06 -0.20 5.89
N LEU A 40 8.78 -0.47 5.64
CA LEU A 40 7.84 0.57 5.19
C LEU A 40 7.83 1.81 6.09
N PRO A 41 7.83 1.71 7.44
CA PRO A 41 7.85 2.88 8.31
C PRO A 41 9.11 3.76 8.22
N ALA A 42 10.16 3.31 7.52
CA ALA A 42 11.37 4.12 7.31
C ALA A 42 11.24 5.12 6.14
N PHE A 43 10.13 5.11 5.39
CA PHE A 43 9.91 5.95 4.23
C PHE A 43 8.88 7.05 4.53
N ALA A 44 9.18 8.30 4.19
CA ALA A 44 8.24 9.42 4.35
C ALA A 44 6.92 9.16 3.59
N ALA A 45 7.01 8.68 2.35
CA ALA A 45 5.86 8.32 1.51
C ALA A 45 4.91 7.30 2.17
N TYR A 46 5.43 6.40 3.01
CA TYR A 46 4.58 5.46 3.75
C TYR A 46 3.68 6.21 4.75
N HIS A 47 4.25 7.15 5.51
CA HIS A 47 3.52 7.95 6.49
C HIS A 47 2.51 8.88 5.81
N GLU A 48 2.91 9.55 4.72
CA GLU A 48 2.03 10.40 3.92
C GLU A 48 0.78 9.64 3.46
N HIS A 49 0.96 8.49 2.79
CA HIS A 49 -0.15 7.67 2.33
C HIS A 49 -0.96 7.06 3.49
N LEU A 50 -0.32 6.69 4.59
CA LEU A 50 -1.03 6.18 5.77
C LEU A 50 -1.96 7.24 6.36
N HIS A 51 -1.47 8.48 6.51
CA HIS A 51 -2.27 9.59 7.02
C HIS A 51 -3.45 9.92 6.11
N GLU A 52 -3.24 9.95 4.78
CA GLU A 52 -4.30 10.12 3.80
C GLU A 52 -5.39 9.06 3.96
N LEU A 53 -5.01 7.79 4.03
CA LEU A 53 -5.95 6.67 4.18
C LEU A 53 -6.73 6.72 5.49
N LEU A 54 -6.08 7.12 6.58
CA LEU A 54 -6.74 7.27 7.88
C LEU A 54 -7.73 8.43 7.87
N ALA A 55 -7.39 9.55 7.23
CA ALA A 55 -8.31 10.68 7.07
C ALA A 55 -9.49 10.34 6.17
N GLU A 56 -9.25 9.62 5.07
CA GLU A 56 -10.27 9.13 4.14
C GLU A 56 -11.26 8.20 4.87
N ALA A 57 -10.77 7.29 5.72
CA ALA A 57 -11.59 6.37 6.51
C ALA A 57 -12.36 7.06 7.66
N ALA A 58 -11.82 8.15 8.23
CA ALA A 58 -12.44 8.90 9.31
C ALA A 58 -13.47 9.93 8.83
N SER A 59 -13.51 10.23 7.53
CA SER A 59 -14.47 11.17 6.95
C SER A 59 -15.88 10.56 6.97
N PRO A 60 -16.89 11.26 7.52
CA PRO A 60 -18.27 10.79 7.44
C PRO A 60 -18.66 10.64 5.97
N GLN A 61 -19.13 9.45 5.59
CA GLN A 61 -19.74 9.24 4.28
C GLN A 61 -20.94 10.20 4.18
N ALA A 62 -20.87 11.16 3.25
CA ALA A 62 -21.96 12.09 2.95
C ALA A 62 -23.13 11.36 2.24
#